data_AF-A0A831V1R8-F1
#
_entry.id   AF-A0A831V1R8-F1
#
_cell.length_a   1.000
_cell.length_b   1.000
_cell.length_c   1.000
_cell.angle_alpha   90.00
_cell.angle_beta   90.00
_cell.angle_gamma   90.00
#
_symmetry.space_group_name_H-M   'P 1'
#
loop_
_entity.id
_entity.type
_entity.pdbx_description
1 polymer ?
#
loop_
_entity_poly.entity_id
_entity_poly.type
_entity_poly.pdbx_seq_one_letter_code
_entity_poly.pdbx_strand_id
1 'polypeptide(L)'
;GGQQQRVAIARALAPRPDILLLDEPFSSLDVELRETLPRELRDILREAETTALLVTHDQTEAFAMADIVGVMQAGRLHQWDTAYNLYHRPETPFVADFIGQGTRIAGTMVGQGRVRTELGLIEGQVSHEYPSGAEVEVLVRPDDVIIDPDGPGVARIEERVFRGANFLYTLALPDGTRLLSLAPSHDHYAPGVQVHLRPAFTHLVLFPRSPLASHADPDDA
;
A
#
# COMPACT_ATOMS: atom_id res chain seq x y z
N GLY A 1 -4.38 1.71 -29.79
CA GLY A 1 -3.89 1.26 -28.48
C GLY A 1 -4.50 -0.07 -28.13
N GLY A 2 -5.55 -0.10 -27.31
CA GLY A 2 -5.99 -1.34 -26.64
C GLY A 2 -6.44 -2.51 -27.51
N GLN A 3 -7.01 -2.28 -28.70
CA GLN A 3 -7.36 -3.39 -29.61
C GLN A 3 -6.12 -4.12 -30.15
N GLN A 4 -5.02 -3.40 -30.42
CA GLN A 4 -3.76 -4.02 -30.87
C GLN A 4 -3.13 -4.87 -29.76
N GLN A 5 -3.22 -4.39 -28.52
CA GLN A 5 -2.74 -5.08 -27.32
C GLN A 5 -3.49 -6.40 -27.09
N ARG A 6 -4.82 -6.39 -27.20
CA ARG A 6 -5.66 -7.59 -27.10
C ARG A 6 -5.33 -8.63 -28.17
N VAL A 7 -5.12 -8.20 -29.41
CA VAL A 7 -4.68 -9.09 -30.50
C VAL A 7 -3.30 -9.68 -30.21
N ALA A 8 -2.38 -8.91 -29.64
CA ALA A 8 -1.04 -9.39 -29.29
C ALA A 8 -1.10 -10.47 -28.20
N ILE A 9 -1.89 -10.27 -27.13
CA ILE A 9 -2.10 -11.25 -26.06
C ILE A 9 -2.75 -12.52 -26.62
N ALA A 10 -3.83 -12.39 -27.40
CA ALA A 10 -4.51 -13.54 -28.01
C ALA A 10 -3.57 -14.34 -28.93
N ARG A 11 -2.73 -13.67 -29.71
CA ARG A 11 -1.73 -14.31 -30.57
C ARG A 11 -0.67 -15.07 -29.76
N ALA A 12 -0.26 -14.52 -28.62
CA ALA A 12 0.71 -15.16 -27.74
C ALA A 12 0.14 -16.40 -27.03
N LEU A 13 -1.17 -16.41 -26.74
CA LEU A 13 -1.89 -17.53 -26.13
C LEU A 13 -2.32 -18.61 -27.12
N ALA A 14 -2.57 -18.27 -28.39
CA ALA A 14 -3.00 -19.21 -29.43
C ALA A 14 -2.17 -20.52 -29.52
N PRO A 15 -0.82 -20.51 -29.41
CA PRO A 15 -0.03 -21.74 -29.44
C PRO A 15 -0.07 -22.57 -28.14
N ARG A 16 -0.78 -22.11 -27.09
CA ARG A 16 -0.81 -22.73 -25.74
C ARG A 16 0.60 -22.90 -25.16
N PRO A 17 1.32 -21.81 -24.90
CA PRO A 17 2.67 -21.88 -24.37
C PRO A 17 2.67 -22.38 -22.92
N ASP A 18 3.74 -23.06 -22.51
CA ASP A 18 3.96 -23.41 -21.10
C ASP A 18 4.24 -22.15 -20.26
N ILE A 19 4.91 -21.16 -20.87
CA ILE A 19 5.31 -19.90 -20.25
C ILE A 19 4.96 -18.70 -21.15
N LEU A 20 4.30 -17.71 -20.58
CA LEU A 20 4.01 -16.42 -21.21
C LEU A 20 4.75 -15.29 -20.49
N LEU A 21 5.51 -14.49 -21.24
CA LEU A 21 6.20 -13.31 -20.72
C LEU A 21 5.47 -12.05 -21.20
N LEU A 22 5.11 -11.17 -20.28
CA LEU A 22 4.36 -9.96 -20.54
C LEU A 22 5.10 -8.76 -19.95
N ASP A 23 5.47 -7.82 -20.81
CA ASP A 23 6.14 -6.58 -20.44
C ASP A 23 5.19 -5.40 -20.64
N GLU A 24 4.74 -4.79 -19.55
CA GLU A 24 3.82 -3.65 -19.51
C GLU A 24 2.57 -3.83 -20.39
N PRO A 25 1.87 -4.99 -20.32
CA PRO A 25 0.87 -5.36 -21.32
C PRO A 25 -0.41 -4.52 -21.25
N PHE A 26 -0.62 -3.70 -20.21
CA PHE A 26 -1.86 -2.94 -20.01
C PHE A 26 -1.65 -1.41 -20.05
N SER A 27 -0.40 -0.96 -20.18
CA SER A 27 0.00 0.45 -20.16
C SER A 27 -0.72 1.35 -21.17
N SER A 28 -1.16 0.80 -22.30
CA SER A 28 -1.83 1.52 -23.40
C SER A 28 -3.36 1.45 -23.39
N LEU A 29 -3.95 0.85 -22.34
CA LEU A 29 -5.39 0.68 -22.19
C LEU A 29 -6.04 1.89 -21.50
N ASP A 30 -7.34 2.08 -21.72
CA ASP A 30 -8.14 3.01 -20.92
C ASP A 30 -8.39 2.46 -19.50
N VAL A 31 -8.89 3.31 -18.60
CA VAL A 31 -9.06 2.97 -17.18
C VAL A 31 -10.01 1.79 -16.98
N GLU A 32 -11.14 1.76 -17.69
CA GLU A 32 -12.14 0.68 -17.58
C GLU A 32 -11.56 -0.69 -18.00
N LEU A 33 -10.78 -0.73 -19.08
CA LEU A 33 -10.14 -1.96 -19.53
C LEU A 33 -8.98 -2.38 -18.61
N ARG A 34 -8.27 -1.45 -17.97
CA ARG A 34 -7.23 -1.78 -16.98
C ARG A 34 -7.80 -2.43 -15.73
N GLU A 35 -9.03 -2.12 -15.35
CA GLU A 35 -9.66 -2.76 -14.19
C GLU A 35 -10.15 -4.18 -14.47
N THR A 36 -10.55 -4.46 -15.71
CA THR A 36 -11.22 -5.71 -16.10
C THR A 36 -10.28 -6.72 -16.74
N LEU A 37 -9.44 -6.28 -17.67
CA LEU A 37 -8.61 -7.18 -18.49
C LEU A 37 -7.57 -7.99 -17.70
N PRO A 38 -6.90 -7.47 -16.66
CA PRO A 38 -5.97 -8.29 -15.86
C PRO A 38 -6.65 -9.50 -15.21
N ARG A 39 -7.92 -9.35 -14.80
CA ARG A 39 -8.71 -10.44 -14.21
C ARG A 39 -9.12 -11.46 -15.27
N GLU A 40 -9.62 -11.00 -16.41
CA GLU A 40 -9.96 -11.88 -17.55
C GLU A 40 -8.73 -12.69 -18.01
N LEU A 41 -7.56 -12.04 -18.12
CA LEU A 41 -6.33 -12.70 -18.53
C LEU A 41 -5.87 -13.74 -17.50
N ARG A 42 -5.99 -13.44 -16.19
CA ARG A 42 -5.70 -14.40 -15.12
C ARG A 42 -6.55 -15.67 -15.26
N ASP A 43 -7.84 -15.52 -15.52
CA ASP A 43 -8.75 -16.65 -15.67
C ASP A 43 -8.40 -17.50 -16.90
N ILE A 44 -8.10 -16.85 -18.03
CA ILE A 44 -7.66 -17.54 -19.26
C ILE A 44 -6.36 -18.31 -19.03
N LEU A 45 -5.37 -17.71 -18.36
CA LEU A 45 -4.10 -18.37 -18.06
C LEU A 45 -4.27 -19.58 -17.15
N ARG A 46 -5.17 -19.47 -16.16
CA ARG A 46 -5.51 -20.57 -15.26
C ARG A 46 -6.19 -21.71 -15.99
N GLU A 47 -7.14 -21.41 -16.87
CA GLU A 47 -7.82 -22.42 -17.70
C GLU A 47 -6.85 -23.09 -18.70
N ALA A 48 -5.90 -22.32 -19.24
CA ALA A 48 -4.90 -22.83 -20.17
C ALA A 48 -3.71 -23.55 -19.49
N GLU A 49 -3.65 -23.55 -18.14
CA GLU A 49 -2.52 -24.06 -17.35
C GLU A 49 -1.17 -23.42 -17.74
N THR A 50 -1.20 -22.18 -18.24
CA THR A 50 0.00 -21.44 -18.68
C THR A 50 0.60 -20.65 -17.52
N THR A 51 1.90 -20.82 -17.28
CA THR A 51 2.64 -19.97 -16.33
C THR A 51 2.87 -18.59 -16.94
N ALA A 52 2.61 -17.51 -16.21
CA ALA A 52 2.88 -16.16 -16.71
C ALA A 52 3.85 -15.39 -15.82
N LEU A 53 4.77 -14.66 -16.45
CA LEU A 53 5.58 -13.62 -15.80
C LEU A 53 5.17 -12.26 -16.36
N LEU A 54 4.67 -11.40 -15.48
CA LEU A 54 4.24 -10.04 -15.78
C LEU A 54 5.23 -9.04 -15.19
N VAL A 55 5.65 -8.07 -15.99
CA VAL A 55 6.34 -6.86 -15.54
C VAL A 55 5.39 -5.68 -15.70
N THR A 56 5.16 -4.92 -14.63
CA THR A 56 4.32 -3.72 -14.63
C THR A 56 4.82 -2.75 -13.56
N HIS A 57 4.60 -1.46 -13.79
CA HIS A 57 4.75 -0.40 -12.79
C HIS A 57 3.45 -0.10 -12.03
N ASP A 58 2.33 -0.74 -12.41
CA ASP A 58 1.03 -0.56 -11.76
C ASP A 58 0.75 -1.68 -10.75
N GLN A 59 0.55 -1.28 -9.48
CA GLN A 59 0.31 -2.20 -8.38
C GLN A 59 -1.05 -2.88 -8.45
N THR A 60 -2.06 -2.17 -8.98
CA THR A 60 -3.43 -2.68 -9.12
C THR A 60 -3.46 -3.83 -10.11
N GLU A 61 -2.73 -3.69 -11.22
CA GLU A 61 -2.57 -4.75 -12.23
C GLU A 61 -1.87 -5.98 -11.63
N ALA A 62 -0.75 -5.76 -10.92
CA ALA A 62 -0.01 -6.82 -10.26
C ALA A 62 -0.88 -7.57 -9.24
N PHE A 63 -1.64 -6.87 -8.40
CA PHE A 63 -2.49 -7.47 -7.37
C PHE A 63 -3.72 -8.18 -7.94
N ALA A 64 -4.29 -7.68 -9.04
CA ALA A 64 -5.43 -8.31 -9.68
C ALA A 64 -5.06 -9.64 -10.35
N MET A 65 -3.87 -9.70 -10.96
CA MET A 65 -3.47 -10.82 -11.82
C MET A 65 -2.57 -11.85 -11.14
N ALA A 66 -1.60 -11.40 -10.34
CA ALA A 66 -0.53 -12.26 -9.87
C ALA A 66 -0.90 -13.07 -8.63
N ASP A 67 -0.39 -14.30 -8.56
CA ASP A 67 -0.45 -15.11 -7.34
C ASP A 67 0.64 -14.69 -6.34
N ILE A 68 1.80 -14.31 -6.86
CA ILE A 68 2.95 -13.78 -6.12
C ILE A 68 3.52 -12.58 -6.88
N VAL A 69 3.95 -11.55 -6.16
CA VAL A 69 4.49 -10.31 -6.72
C VAL A 69 5.91 -10.11 -6.19
N GLY A 70 6.83 -9.85 -7.11
CA GLY A 70 8.20 -9.44 -6.80
C GLY A 70 8.36 -7.93 -6.88
N VAL A 71 8.75 -7.30 -5.77
CA VAL A 71 9.03 -5.86 -5.73
C VAL A 71 10.52 -5.64 -5.90
N MET A 72 10.93 -4.87 -6.91
CA MET A 72 12.32 -4.65 -7.26
C MET A 72 12.71 -3.17 -7.22
N GLN A 73 13.95 -2.88 -6.82
CA GLN A 73 14.57 -1.55 -6.90
C GLN A 73 16.04 -1.70 -7.29
N ALA A 74 16.51 -0.87 -8.23
CA ALA A 74 17.93 -0.83 -8.61
C ALA A 74 18.54 -2.22 -8.92
N GLY A 75 17.78 -3.07 -9.62
CA GLY A 75 18.21 -4.42 -9.99
C GLY A 75 18.21 -5.44 -8.85
N ARG A 76 17.67 -5.10 -7.67
CA ARG A 76 17.54 -6.00 -6.51
C ARG A 76 16.08 -6.32 -6.23
N LEU A 77 15.80 -7.58 -5.91
CA LEU A 77 14.50 -8.01 -5.41
C LEU A 77 14.42 -7.72 -3.91
N HIS A 78 13.51 -6.85 -3.51
CA HIS A 78 13.31 -6.45 -2.12
C HIS A 78 12.36 -7.39 -1.38
N GLN A 79 11.32 -7.89 -2.06
CA GLN A 79 10.37 -8.82 -1.47
C GLN A 79 9.68 -9.63 -2.59
N TRP A 80 9.37 -10.89 -2.30
CA TRP A 80 8.69 -11.82 -3.21
C TRP A 80 7.60 -12.55 -2.42
N ASP A 81 6.38 -12.04 -2.50
CA ASP A 81 5.28 -12.54 -1.66
C ASP A 81 3.91 -12.25 -2.30
N THR A 82 2.85 -12.75 -1.69
CA THR A 82 1.46 -12.42 -2.03
C THR A 82 1.21 -10.92 -1.91
N ALA A 83 0.28 -10.40 -2.72
CA ALA A 83 -0.18 -9.01 -2.62
C ALA A 83 -0.59 -8.62 -1.20
N TYR A 84 -1.24 -9.54 -0.48
CA TYR A 84 -1.65 -9.35 0.91
C TYR A 84 -0.45 -9.09 1.84
N ASN A 85 0.59 -9.92 1.77
CA ASN A 85 1.77 -9.75 2.61
C ASN A 85 2.61 -8.54 2.19
N LEU A 86 2.69 -8.22 0.89
CA LEU A 86 3.36 -6.98 0.45
C LEU A 86 2.70 -5.73 1.06
N TYR A 87 1.37 -5.74 1.20
CA TYR A 87 0.64 -4.63 1.78
C TYR A 87 0.74 -4.57 3.32
N HIS A 88 0.49 -5.70 3.99
CA HIS A 88 0.36 -5.78 5.45
C HIS A 88 1.66 -6.14 6.19
N ARG A 89 2.65 -6.69 5.49
CA ARG A 89 3.93 -7.15 6.04
C ARG A 89 5.11 -6.81 5.11
N PRO A 90 5.29 -5.55 4.71
CA PRO A 90 6.44 -5.16 3.91
C PRO A 90 7.75 -5.36 4.69
N GLU A 91 8.74 -5.98 4.06
CA GLU A 91 10.02 -6.31 4.70
C GLU A 91 10.98 -5.13 4.77
N THR A 92 10.81 -4.12 3.91
CA THR A 92 11.69 -2.94 3.84
C THR A 92 10.89 -1.65 3.78
N PRO A 93 11.45 -0.51 4.25
CA PRO A 93 10.82 0.79 4.10
C PRO A 93 10.48 1.13 2.65
N PHE A 94 11.33 0.72 1.71
CA PHE A 94 11.06 0.88 0.28
C PHE A 94 9.78 0.17 -0.14
N VAL A 95 9.59 -1.11 0.24
CA VAL A 95 8.36 -1.84 -0.11
C VAL A 95 7.15 -1.21 0.57
N ALA A 96 7.29 -0.75 1.83
CA ALA A 96 6.22 -0.08 2.55
C ALA A 96 5.76 1.23 1.87
N ASP A 97 6.71 2.04 1.40
CA ASP A 97 6.46 3.31 0.71
C ASP A 97 6.00 3.09 -0.74
N PHE A 98 6.49 2.04 -1.39
CA PHE A 98 6.15 1.70 -2.77
C PHE A 98 4.76 1.08 -2.87
N ILE A 99 4.42 0.13 -1.99
CA ILE A 99 3.16 -0.62 -2.03
C ILE A 99 2.07 0.11 -1.25
N GLY A 100 0.98 0.47 -1.92
CA GLY A 100 -0.19 1.10 -1.33
C GLY A 100 0.07 2.51 -0.79
N GLN A 101 -1.00 3.17 -0.34
CA GLN A 101 -0.87 4.44 0.36
C GLN A 101 -0.54 4.17 1.84
N GLY A 102 0.30 5.00 2.45
CA GLY A 102 0.63 4.88 3.86
C GLY A 102 1.57 5.98 4.32
N THR A 103 1.68 6.13 5.63
CA THR A 103 2.62 7.07 6.25
C THR A 103 3.32 6.38 7.40
N ARG A 104 4.65 6.54 7.46
CA ARG A 104 5.44 6.12 8.61
C ARG A 104 5.43 7.22 9.66
N ILE A 105 4.99 6.90 10.89
CA ILE A 105 4.95 7.85 12.01
C ILE A 105 5.93 7.43 13.09
N ALA A 106 6.50 8.41 13.79
CA ALA A 106 7.39 8.13 14.91
C ALA A 106 6.63 7.49 16.07
N GLY A 107 7.29 6.55 16.74
CA GLY A 107 6.78 5.92 17.94
C GLY A 107 7.90 5.40 18.83
N THR A 108 7.55 5.15 20.09
CA THR A 108 8.45 4.54 21.07
C THR A 108 7.86 3.21 21.52
N MET A 109 8.67 2.15 21.48
CA MET A 109 8.30 0.85 22.02
C MET A 109 8.02 0.95 23.52
N VAL A 110 6.85 0.50 23.96
CA VAL A 110 6.48 0.47 25.40
C VAL A 110 6.33 -0.95 25.95
N GLY A 111 6.50 -1.94 25.08
CA GLY A 111 6.43 -3.36 25.40
C GLY A 111 6.34 -4.19 24.11
N GLN A 112 6.28 -5.51 24.25
CA GLN A 112 6.09 -6.40 23.10
C GLN A 112 4.75 -6.10 22.41
N GLY A 113 4.77 -5.92 21.10
CA GLY A 113 3.57 -5.65 20.31
C GLY A 113 2.90 -4.30 20.59
N ARG A 114 3.56 -3.38 21.32
CA ARG A 114 2.97 -2.14 21.82
C ARG A 114 3.86 -0.95 21.55
N VAL A 115 3.34 0.02 20.79
CA VAL A 115 4.05 1.25 20.43
C VAL A 115 3.19 2.45 20.84
N ARG A 116 3.81 3.42 21.53
CA ARG A 116 3.18 4.72 21.77
C ARG A 116 3.53 5.66 20.63
N THR A 117 2.51 6.26 20.04
CA THR A 117 2.60 7.24 18.94
C THR A 117 1.70 8.44 19.22
N GLU A 118 1.73 9.45 18.36
CA GLU A 118 0.78 10.58 18.40
C GLU A 118 -0.67 10.17 18.07
N LEU A 119 -0.88 9.02 17.40
CA LEU A 119 -2.20 8.40 17.25
C LEU A 119 -2.72 7.75 18.54
N GLY A 120 -1.88 7.65 19.57
CA GLY A 120 -2.14 6.92 20.80
C GLY A 120 -1.35 5.61 20.90
N LEU A 121 -1.81 4.73 21.78
CA LEU A 121 -1.23 3.39 21.94
C LEU A 121 -1.71 2.49 20.81
N ILE A 122 -0.78 1.95 20.04
CA ILE A 122 -1.03 0.99 18.99
C ILE A 122 -0.61 -0.39 19.48
N GLU A 123 -1.49 -1.37 19.31
CA GLU A 123 -1.26 -2.76 19.65
C GLU A 123 -1.48 -3.64 18.42
N GLY A 124 -0.63 -4.65 18.23
CA GLY A 124 -0.79 -5.56 17.08
C GLY A 124 0.28 -6.64 17.02
N GLN A 125 0.16 -7.50 16.00
CA GLN A 125 1.16 -8.53 15.74
C GLN A 125 2.41 -7.91 15.10
N VAL A 126 3.54 -7.97 15.79
CA VAL A 126 4.82 -7.44 15.27
C VAL A 126 5.49 -8.42 14.32
N SER A 127 6.03 -7.89 13.22
CA SER A 127 6.93 -8.63 12.32
C SER A 127 8.37 -8.67 12.82
N HIS A 128 8.79 -7.68 13.59
CA HIS A 128 10.10 -7.61 14.24
C HIS A 128 9.97 -6.99 15.63
N GLU A 129 10.61 -7.62 16.62
CA GLU A 129 10.64 -7.09 17.98
C GLU A 129 11.82 -6.13 18.17
N TYR A 130 11.52 -4.98 18.78
CA TYR A 130 12.50 -4.01 19.25
C TYR A 130 12.41 -3.91 20.78
N PRO A 131 13.52 -3.60 21.47
CA PRO A 131 13.50 -3.48 22.92
C PRO A 131 12.60 -2.32 23.36
N SER A 132 12.04 -2.43 24.56
CA SER A 132 11.27 -1.32 25.16
C SER A 132 12.15 -0.06 25.25
N GLY A 133 11.57 1.09 24.92
CA GLY A 133 12.26 2.37 24.80
C GLY A 133 12.95 2.61 23.45
N ALA A 134 12.95 1.63 22.53
CA ALA A 134 13.45 1.85 21.18
C ALA A 134 12.56 2.83 20.42
N GLU A 135 13.22 3.74 19.71
CA GLU A 135 12.59 4.65 18.75
C GLU A 135 12.39 3.92 17.42
N VAL A 136 11.15 3.86 16.97
CA VAL A 136 10.73 3.14 15.76
C VAL A 136 9.84 4.03 14.90
N GLU A 137 9.71 3.65 13.65
CA GLU A 137 8.65 4.17 12.77
C GLU A 137 7.58 3.09 12.60
N VAL A 138 6.33 3.47 12.77
CA VAL A 138 5.16 2.62 12.54
C VAL A 138 4.57 2.98 11.20
N LEU A 139 4.45 2.00 10.29
CA LEU A 139 3.68 2.19 9.06
C LEU A 139 2.19 2.22 9.39
N VAL A 140 1.52 3.29 8.98
CA VAL A 140 0.09 3.49 9.15
C VAL A 140 -0.56 3.53 7.77
N ARG A 141 -1.47 2.60 7.51
CA ARG A 141 -2.28 2.58 6.28
C ARG A 141 -3.61 3.32 6.48
N PRO A 142 -4.26 3.76 5.38
CA PRO A 142 -5.56 4.43 5.47
C PRO A 142 -6.65 3.62 6.18
N ASP A 143 -6.60 2.30 6.09
CA ASP A 143 -7.52 1.35 6.74
C ASP A 143 -7.16 1.03 8.19
N ASP A 144 -5.97 1.43 8.67
CA ASP A 144 -5.55 1.27 10.08
C ASP A 144 -6.07 2.40 10.99
N VAL A 145 -6.67 3.46 10.43
CA VAL A 145 -7.12 4.64 11.18
C VAL A 145 -8.60 4.87 10.95
N ILE A 146 -9.39 4.65 12.01
CA ILE A 146 -10.83 4.86 12.00
C ILE A 146 -11.15 6.21 12.65
N ILE A 147 -11.99 7.01 12.00
CA ILE A 147 -12.56 8.20 12.65
C ILE A 147 -13.62 7.73 13.63
N ASP A 148 -13.36 7.91 14.93
CA ASP A 148 -14.20 7.41 16.01
C ASP A 148 -14.23 8.46 17.13
N PRO A 149 -15.41 9.02 17.50
CA PRO A 149 -15.54 10.01 18.58
C PRO A 149 -14.95 9.57 19.94
N ASP A 150 -14.91 8.26 20.20
CA ASP A 150 -14.35 7.67 21.42
C ASP A 150 -12.89 7.20 21.21
N GLY A 151 -12.26 7.67 20.14
CA GLY A 151 -10.87 7.39 19.79
C GLY A 151 -9.87 8.17 20.66
N PRO A 152 -8.75 7.56 21.07
CA PRO A 152 -7.73 8.25 21.87
C PRO A 152 -6.89 9.25 21.07
N GLY A 153 -6.76 9.06 19.76
CA GLY A 153 -6.03 9.95 18.87
C GLY A 153 -6.87 11.18 18.51
N VAL A 154 -6.22 12.31 18.25
CA VAL A 154 -6.90 13.54 17.82
C VAL A 154 -6.23 14.06 16.58
N ALA A 155 -7.02 14.42 15.57
CA ALA A 155 -6.50 15.02 14.34
C ALA A 155 -7.45 16.07 13.79
N ARG A 156 -6.92 16.94 12.93
CA ARG A 156 -7.71 17.88 12.13
C ARG A 156 -7.81 17.36 10.70
N ILE A 157 -9.00 17.42 10.12
CA ILE A 157 -9.18 17.11 8.70
C ILE A 157 -8.63 18.26 7.87
N GLU A 158 -7.65 18.01 7.02
CA GLU A 158 -7.12 19.02 6.09
C GLU A 158 -7.78 18.93 4.72
N GLU A 159 -7.98 17.71 4.23
CA GLU A 159 -8.53 17.45 2.90
C GLU A 159 -9.46 16.23 2.95
N ARG A 160 -10.37 16.19 1.99
CA ARG A 160 -11.26 15.06 1.74
C ARG A 160 -11.43 14.84 0.23
N VAL A 161 -11.25 13.60 -0.20
CA VAL A 161 -11.45 13.17 -1.59
C VAL A 161 -12.54 12.10 -1.65
N PHE A 162 -13.58 12.34 -2.45
CA PHE A 162 -14.63 11.35 -2.71
C PHE A 162 -14.18 10.33 -3.74
N ARG A 163 -14.26 9.03 -3.41
CA ARG A 163 -13.87 7.90 -4.27
C ARG A 163 -15.04 6.94 -4.51
N GLY A 164 -16.28 7.45 -4.50
CA GLY A 164 -17.49 6.66 -4.73
C GLY A 164 -17.99 5.98 -3.46
N ALA A 165 -17.47 4.79 -3.14
CA ALA A 165 -17.91 4.01 -1.98
C ALA A 165 -17.31 4.49 -0.64
N ASN A 166 -16.25 5.29 -0.71
CA ASN A 166 -15.51 5.79 0.44
C ASN A 166 -15.02 7.22 0.21
N PHE A 167 -14.65 7.88 1.31
CA PHE A 167 -13.84 9.07 1.34
C PHE A 167 -12.42 8.70 1.74
N LEU A 168 -11.44 9.28 1.07
CA LEU A 168 -10.07 9.36 1.58
C LEU A 168 -9.89 10.71 2.26
N TYR A 169 -9.60 10.68 3.55
CA TYR A 169 -9.33 11.85 4.37
C TYR A 169 -7.83 12.04 4.58
N THR A 170 -7.37 13.28 4.43
CA THR A 170 -6.04 13.69 4.88
C THR A 170 -6.18 14.32 6.27
N LEU A 171 -5.55 13.69 7.26
CA LEU A 171 -5.62 14.04 8.67
C LEU A 171 -4.28 14.63 9.12
N ALA A 172 -4.30 15.73 9.86
CA ALA A 172 -3.12 16.29 10.52
C ALA A 172 -3.17 16.02 12.02
N LEU A 173 -2.16 15.32 12.52
CA LEU A 173 -1.91 15.11 13.95
C LEU A 173 -1.38 16.40 14.61
N PRO A 174 -1.39 16.48 15.95
CA PRO A 174 -0.95 17.69 16.68
C PRO A 174 0.52 18.06 16.45
N ASP A 175 1.36 17.06 16.17
CA ASP A 175 2.78 17.23 15.84
C ASP A 175 3.03 17.69 14.38
N GLY A 176 1.98 17.82 13.57
CA GLY A 176 2.03 18.19 12.16
C GLY A 176 2.18 17.00 11.21
N THR A 177 2.28 15.77 11.72
CA THR A 177 2.33 14.55 10.90
C THR A 177 1.01 14.39 10.16
N ARG A 178 1.09 14.07 8.86
CA ARG A 178 -0.08 13.83 8.01
C ARG A 178 -0.34 12.35 7.86
N LEU A 179 -1.58 11.96 8.00
CA LEU A 179 -2.06 10.60 7.84
C LEU A 179 -3.20 10.56 6.85
N LEU A 180 -3.46 9.36 6.34
CA LEU A 180 -4.63 9.07 5.56
C LEU A 180 -5.59 8.22 6.39
N SER A 181 -6.89 8.41 6.18
CA SER A 181 -7.94 7.54 6.72
C SER A 181 -8.98 7.26 5.64
N LEU A 182 -9.33 5.98 5.47
CA LEU A 182 -10.38 5.55 4.55
C LEU A 182 -11.68 5.35 5.33
N ALA A 183 -12.67 6.18 5.05
CA ALA A 183 -13.97 6.13 5.72
C ALA A 183 -15.11 5.86 4.73
N PRO A 184 -16.20 5.21 5.14
CA PRO A 184 -17.40 5.04 4.32
C PRO A 184 -17.94 6.36 3.74
N SER A 185 -18.59 6.29 2.57
CA SER A 185 -19.12 7.49 1.89
C SER A 185 -20.23 8.24 2.63
N HIS A 186 -20.83 7.65 3.66
CA HIS A 186 -21.83 8.31 4.49
C HIS A 186 -21.22 9.11 5.66
N ASP A 187 -19.95 8.86 5.98
CA ASP A 187 -19.23 9.57 7.03
C ASP A 187 -18.72 10.89 6.46
N HIS A 188 -19.54 11.93 6.60
CA HIS A 188 -19.31 13.22 5.94
C HIS A 188 -18.77 14.27 6.92
N TYR A 189 -17.45 14.28 7.07
CA TYR A 189 -16.75 15.33 7.81
C TYR A 189 -16.21 16.44 6.89
N ALA A 190 -16.29 17.69 7.34
CA ALA A 190 -15.78 18.85 6.62
C ALA A 190 -14.29 19.11 6.94
N PRO A 191 -13.50 19.64 5.98
CA PRO A 191 -12.17 20.16 6.26
C PRO A 191 -12.19 21.22 7.38
N GLY A 192 -11.13 21.25 8.18
CA GLY A 192 -10.97 22.12 9.34
C GLY A 192 -11.54 21.55 10.64
N VAL A 193 -12.39 20.52 10.59
CA VAL A 193 -12.96 19.90 11.78
C VAL A 193 -11.92 19.04 12.50
N GLN A 194 -11.91 19.13 13.83
CA GLN A 194 -11.17 18.23 14.69
C GLN A 194 -11.99 16.96 14.93
N VAL A 195 -11.35 15.81 14.77
CA VAL A 195 -11.95 14.49 14.94
C VAL A 195 -11.09 13.64 15.86
N HIS A 196 -11.72 12.65 16.47
CA HIS A 196 -11.05 11.61 17.24
C HIS A 196 -10.78 10.40 16.35
N LEU A 197 -9.67 9.71 16.63
CA LEU A 197 -9.15 8.60 15.84
C LEU A 197 -8.92 7.38 16.71
N ARG A 198 -9.29 6.21 16.20
CA ARG A 198 -8.99 4.92 16.79
C ARG A 198 -8.02 4.14 15.89
N PRO A 199 -6.83 3.78 16.40
CA PRO A 199 -5.96 2.80 15.75
C PRO A 199 -6.67 1.44 15.63
N ALA A 200 -6.69 0.86 14.43
CA ALA A 200 -7.35 -0.40 14.10
C ALA A 200 -6.38 -1.39 13.44
N PHE A 201 -5.21 -1.58 14.05
CA PHE A 201 -4.13 -2.37 13.49
C PHE A 201 -4.34 -3.87 13.72
N THR A 202 -4.13 -4.66 12.68
CA THR A 202 -3.94 -6.12 12.81
C THR A 202 -2.46 -6.47 12.82
N HIS A 203 -1.70 -5.90 11.88
CA HIS A 203 -0.26 -6.09 11.73
C HIS A 203 0.46 -4.81 12.13
N LEU A 204 1.41 -4.93 13.05
CA LEU A 204 2.23 -3.83 13.52
C LEU A 204 3.58 -3.87 12.79
N VAL A 205 3.67 -3.10 11.71
CA VAL A 205 4.87 -3.02 10.86
C VAL A 205 5.79 -1.94 11.40
N LEU A 206 6.99 -2.35 11.81
CA LEU A 206 7.96 -1.51 12.49
C LEU A 206 9.27 -1.43 11.74
N PHE A 207 9.77 -0.22 11.57
CA PHE A 207 11.10 0.05 11.04
C PHE A 207 11.95 0.74 12.10
N PRO A 208 13.29 0.53 12.10
CA PRO A 208 14.16 1.30 12.98
C PRO A 208 14.09 2.76 12.54
N ARG A 209 13.96 3.69 13.49
CA ARG A 209 13.94 5.11 13.17
C ARG A 209 15.31 5.51 12.63
N SER A 210 15.40 5.66 11.31
CA SER A 210 16.62 6.19 10.70
C SER A 210 16.74 7.67 11.09
N PRO A 211 17.91 8.17 11.51
CA PRO A 211 18.08 9.60 11.67
C PRO A 211 17.76 10.24 10.32
N LEU A 212 16.81 11.19 10.31
CA LEU A 212 16.34 11.93 9.13
C LEU A 212 17.48 12.11 8.12
N ALA A 213 17.45 11.34 7.03
CA ALA A 213 18.24 11.67 5.87
C ALA A 213 17.63 12.95 5.33
N SER A 214 18.29 14.08 5.60
CA SER A 214 18.05 15.32 4.87
C SER A 214 18.02 14.97 3.39
N HIS A 215 16.94 15.34 2.70
CA HIS A 215 16.93 15.44 1.25
C HIS A 215 18.16 16.25 0.82
N ALA A 216 19.24 15.55 0.46
CA ALA A 216 20.29 16.11 -0.37
C ALA A 216 19.84 15.87 -1.81
N ASP A 217 19.62 16.96 -2.52
CA ASP A 217 19.37 16.98 -3.96
C ASP A 217 20.46 16.14 -4.66
N PRO A 218 20.09 15.23 -5.58
CA PRO A 218 21.07 14.45 -6.34
C PRO A 218 21.76 15.25 -7.47
N ASP A 219 21.67 16.58 -7.48
CA ASP A 219 22.14 17.43 -8.60
C ASP A 219 23.42 18.24 -8.30
N ASP A 220 24.21 17.84 -7.28
CA ASP A 220 25.49 18.49 -6.95
C ASP A 220 26.65 17.46 -6.99
N ALA A 221 26.94 16.93 -8.19
CA ALA A 221 28.21 16.26 -8.53
C ALA A 221 28.48 16.25 -10.06
#